data_AF-A0A7V6I494-F1
#
_entry.id   AF-A0A7V6I494-F1
#
_cell.length_a   1.000
_cell.length_b   1.000
_cell.length_c   1.000
_cell.angle_alpha   90.00
_cell.angle_beta   90.00
_cell.angle_gamma   90.00
#
_symmetry.space_group_name_H-M   'P 1'
#
loop_
_entity.id
_entity.type
_entity.pdbx_description
1 polymer ?
#
loop_
_entity_poly.entity_id
_entity_poly.type
_entity_poly.pdbx_seq_one_letter_code
_entity_poly.pdbx_strand_id
1 'polypeptide(L)'
;RDGLMVPLLANPVTVVESTAVWQKTNVMLTPISVFSFLLIIVLILSATLKSKLANNIMDIIIFFLFSVLAVMIFFFNFFTDHIQMRGNMHILWLSPFVITSLIALILDKEFLWSFRTAFVFTIIFTALAIILPKLINPAFIPLSLILAVRSLVRGKYPWNPLKLEAI
;
A
#
# COMPACT_ATOMS: atom_id res chain seq x y z
N ARG A 1 -48.49 2.01 -26.27
CA ARG A 1 -47.71 3.25 -26.47
C ARG A 1 -46.37 2.76 -27.00
N ASP A 2 -46.36 2.45 -28.29
CA ASP A 2 -45.33 1.60 -28.89
C ASP A 2 -44.16 2.46 -29.30
N GLY A 3 -43.10 2.42 -28.50
CA GLY A 3 -41.87 3.17 -28.76
C GLY A 3 -41.12 2.52 -29.92
N LEU A 4 -41.27 3.09 -31.12
CA LEU A 4 -40.45 2.71 -32.27
C LEU A 4 -38.99 3.03 -31.95
N MET A 5 -38.13 2.00 -31.96
CA MET A 5 -36.69 2.15 -31.81
C MET A 5 -36.11 2.71 -33.12
N VAL A 6 -36.07 4.03 -33.24
CA VAL A 6 -35.36 4.71 -34.33
C VAL A 6 -33.87 4.75 -33.98
N PRO A 7 -32.97 4.20 -34.82
CA PRO A 7 -31.54 4.29 -34.57
C PRO A 7 -31.12 5.76 -34.60
N LEU A 8 -30.46 6.23 -33.52
CA LEU A 8 -30.00 7.62 -33.36
C LEU A 8 -28.93 8.02 -34.39
N LEU A 9 -28.36 7.07 -35.14
CA LEU A 9 -27.33 7.32 -36.14
C LEU A 9 -27.46 6.29 -37.27
N ALA A 10 -27.85 6.75 -38.46
CA ALA A 10 -28.00 5.89 -39.64
C ALA A 10 -26.67 5.68 -40.38
N ASN A 11 -25.72 6.62 -40.28
CA ASN A 11 -24.45 6.61 -41.01
C ASN A 11 -23.32 7.13 -40.11
N PRO A 12 -22.66 6.26 -39.31
CA PRO A 12 -21.49 6.67 -38.55
C PRO A 12 -20.34 7.04 -39.50
N VAL A 13 -19.86 8.28 -39.39
CA VAL A 13 -18.63 8.74 -40.06
C VAL A 13 -17.51 8.71 -39.04
N THR A 14 -16.45 7.96 -39.32
CA THR A 14 -15.22 7.96 -38.52
C THR A 14 -14.47 9.27 -38.77
N VAL A 15 -14.65 10.25 -37.87
CA VAL A 15 -14.00 11.57 -37.98
C VAL A 15 -12.53 11.52 -37.54
N VAL A 16 -12.18 10.61 -36.63
CA VAL A 16 -10.82 10.41 -36.13
C VAL A 16 -10.60 8.94 -35.87
N GLU A 17 -9.71 8.33 -36.65
CA GLU A 17 -9.16 7.03 -36.33
C GLU A 17 -8.04 7.27 -35.32
N SER A 18 -8.31 6.97 -34.03
CA SER A 18 -7.29 7.07 -32.99
C SER A 18 -6.21 6.03 -33.29
N THR A 19 -5.14 6.44 -33.96
CA THR A 19 -3.91 5.65 -34.03
C THR A 19 -3.40 5.56 -32.60
N ALA A 20 -3.68 4.43 -31.94
CA ALA A 20 -3.15 4.16 -30.62
C ALA A 20 -1.63 4.09 -30.74
N VAL A 21 -0.96 5.22 -30.51
CA VAL A 21 0.49 5.26 -30.42
C VAL A 21 0.83 4.53 -29.13
N TRP A 22 1.27 3.27 -29.26
CA TRP A 22 1.82 2.52 -28.14
C TRP A 22 3.03 3.27 -27.62
N GLN A 23 2.85 4.07 -26.56
CA GLN A 23 3.97 4.69 -25.89
C GLN A 23 4.84 3.57 -25.33
N LYS A 24 6.09 3.52 -25.80
CA LYS A 24 7.09 2.58 -25.29
C LYS A 24 7.38 2.94 -23.84
N THR A 25 6.65 2.33 -22.91
CA THR A 25 6.86 2.52 -21.48
C THR A 25 8.18 1.88 -21.07
N ASN A 26 9.06 2.65 -20.42
CA ASN A 26 10.28 2.10 -19.85
C ASN A 26 9.91 1.17 -18.69
N VAL A 27 10.12 -0.14 -18.87
CA VAL A 27 9.73 -1.19 -17.91
C VAL A 27 10.36 -0.97 -16.53
N MET A 28 11.54 -0.35 -16.48
CA MET A 28 12.24 -0.01 -15.22
C MET A 28 11.61 1.15 -14.45
N LEU A 29 10.93 2.07 -15.14
CA LEU A 29 10.26 3.24 -14.52
C LEU A 29 8.77 3.00 -14.29
N THR A 30 8.32 1.75 -14.35
CA THR A 30 6.95 1.42 -13.92
C THR A 30 6.83 1.50 -12.40
N PRO A 31 5.67 1.92 -11.84
CA PRO A 31 5.49 2.04 -10.40
C PRO A 31 5.81 0.76 -9.63
N ILE A 32 5.46 -0.39 -10.19
CA ILE A 32 5.75 -1.69 -9.58
C ILE A 32 7.26 -1.96 -9.49
N SER A 33 8.04 -1.62 -10.53
CA SER A 33 9.50 -1.78 -10.53
C SER A 33 10.15 -0.87 -9.48
N VAL A 34 9.73 0.39 -9.41
CA VAL A 34 10.26 1.37 -8.44
C VAL A 34 9.95 0.95 -7.00
N PHE A 35 8.72 0.56 -6.71
CA PHE A 35 8.33 0.12 -5.37
C PHE A 35 8.94 -1.22 -4.97
N SER A 36 9.16 -2.12 -5.94
CA SER A 36 9.88 -3.38 -5.69
C SER A 36 11.35 -3.13 -5.37
N PHE A 37 11.99 -2.19 -6.08
CA PHE A 37 13.36 -1.78 -5.78
C PHE A 37 13.47 -1.16 -4.37
N LEU A 38 12.51 -0.29 -4.00
CA LEU A 38 12.42 0.25 -2.65
C LEU A 38 12.27 -0.86 -1.59
N LEU A 39 11.42 -1.86 -1.83
CA LEU A 39 11.26 -3.01 -0.93
C LEU A 39 12.59 -3.74 -0.73
N ILE A 40 13.32 -4.01 -1.82
CA ILE A 40 14.64 -4.67 -1.75
C ILE A 40 15.61 -3.84 -0.91
N ILE A 41 15.66 -2.52 -1.10
CA ILE A 41 16.49 -1.62 -0.28
C ILE A 41 16.12 -1.75 1.20
N VAL A 42 14.83 -1.70 1.55
CA VAL A 42 14.38 -1.81 2.95
C VAL A 42 14.75 -3.16 3.55
N LEU A 43 14.66 -4.27 2.78
CA LEU A 43 15.07 -5.59 3.24
C LEU A 43 16.58 -5.66 3.50
N ILE A 44 17.40 -5.12 2.59
CA ILE A 44 18.85 -5.07 2.76
C ILE A 44 19.22 -4.21 3.97
N LEU A 45 18.63 -3.02 4.10
CA LEU A 45 18.84 -2.16 5.28
C LEU A 45 18.42 -2.86 6.57
N SER A 46 17.29 -3.55 6.57
CA SER A 46 16.82 -4.30 7.74
C SER A 46 17.78 -5.43 8.15
N ALA A 47 18.45 -6.06 7.19
CA ALA A 47 19.41 -7.14 7.46
C ALA A 47 20.82 -6.63 7.82
N THR A 48 21.22 -5.47 7.29
CA THR A 48 22.58 -4.90 7.46
C THR A 48 22.68 -3.95 8.65
N LEU A 49 21.61 -3.23 8.98
CA LEU A 49 21.58 -2.31 10.11
C LEU A 49 21.48 -3.08 11.42
N LYS A 50 22.60 -3.18 12.13
CA LYS A 50 22.65 -3.78 13.47
C LYS A 50 22.35 -2.77 14.60
N SER A 51 22.50 -1.48 14.33
CA SER A 51 22.25 -0.43 15.33
C SER A 51 20.75 -0.30 15.65
N LYS A 52 20.40 -0.36 16.94
CA LYS A 52 19.04 -0.10 17.43
C LYS A 52 18.56 1.30 17.03
N LEU A 53 19.42 2.31 17.16
CA LEU A 53 19.09 3.69 16.81
C LEU A 53 18.78 3.84 15.32
N ALA A 54 19.62 3.28 14.46
CA ALA A 54 19.43 3.37 13.01
C ALA A 54 18.14 2.67 12.57
N ASN A 55 17.84 1.49 13.13
CA ASN A 55 16.57 0.81 12.89
C ASN A 55 15.37 1.64 13.38
N ASN A 56 15.49 2.33 14.52
CA ASN A 56 14.41 3.16 15.04
C ASN A 56 14.14 4.36 14.15
N ILE A 57 15.18 5.04 13.68
CA ILE A 57 15.05 6.18 12.74
C ILE A 57 14.41 5.71 11.44
N MET A 58 14.89 4.60 10.87
CA MET A 58 14.32 4.02 9.66
C MET A 58 12.82 3.69 9.85
N ASP A 59 12.45 3.09 10.97
CA ASP A 59 11.04 2.79 11.28
C ASP A 59 10.20 4.05 11.42
N ILE A 60 10.70 5.07 12.13
CA ILE A 60 9.98 6.33 12.29
C ILE A 60 9.70 6.95 10.92
N ILE A 61 10.70 6.98 10.02
CA ILE A 61 10.52 7.51 8.66
C ILE A 61 9.48 6.70 7.88
N ILE A 62 9.58 5.37 7.90
CA ILE A 62 8.67 4.48 7.17
C ILE A 62 7.23 4.64 7.70
N PHE A 63 7.03 4.50 9.02
CA PHE A 63 5.71 4.61 9.64
C PHE A 63 5.15 6.03 9.54
N PHE A 64 5.98 7.07 9.50
CA PHE A 64 5.53 8.44 9.27
C PHE A 64 4.91 8.59 7.87
N LEU A 65 5.63 8.16 6.83
CA LEU A 65 5.14 8.23 5.45
C LEU A 65 3.82 7.44 5.28
N PHE A 66 3.76 6.22 5.83
CA PHE A 66 2.53 5.43 5.78
C PHE A 66 1.39 5.98 6.65
N SER A 67 1.70 6.66 7.75
CA SER A 67 0.68 7.32 8.59
C SER A 67 0.04 8.51 7.86
N VAL A 68 0.83 9.29 7.12
CA VAL A 68 0.28 10.36 6.25
C VAL A 68 -0.68 9.77 5.23
N LEU A 69 -0.28 8.68 4.56
CA LEU A 69 -1.15 7.96 3.62
C LEU A 69 -2.40 7.38 4.30
N ALA A 70 -2.28 6.85 5.51
CA ALA A 70 -3.41 6.33 6.28
C ALA A 70 -4.43 7.43 6.62
N VAL A 71 -3.97 8.62 7.01
CA VAL A 71 -4.86 9.76 7.24
C VAL A 71 -5.59 10.15 5.95
N MET A 72 -4.90 10.19 4.80
CA MET A 72 -5.52 10.50 3.51
C MET A 72 -6.57 9.45 3.13
N ILE A 73 -6.25 8.17 3.23
CA ILE A 73 -7.18 7.08 2.87
C ILE A 73 -8.38 7.03 3.82
N PHE A 74 -8.16 7.27 5.11
CA PHE A 74 -9.24 7.42 6.08
C PHE A 74 -10.14 8.61 5.71
N PHE A 75 -9.55 9.77 5.40
CA PHE A 75 -10.30 10.94 4.97
C PHE A 75 -11.15 10.64 3.72
N PHE A 76 -10.56 10.05 2.69
CA PHE A 76 -11.27 9.75 1.44
C PHE A 76 -12.39 8.72 1.60
N ASN A 77 -12.21 7.71 2.46
CA ASN A 77 -13.24 6.69 2.66
C ASN A 77 -14.46 7.21 3.43
N PHE A 78 -14.24 8.09 4.42
CA PHE A 78 -15.28 8.45 5.39
C PHE A 78 -15.85 9.87 5.23
N PHE A 79 -15.05 10.81 4.72
CA PHE A 79 -15.42 12.23 4.70
C PHE A 79 -15.67 12.78 3.30
N THR A 80 -15.32 12.04 2.24
CA THR A 80 -15.55 12.51 0.86
C THR A 80 -16.65 11.70 0.17
N ASP A 81 -17.52 12.40 -0.57
CA ASP A 81 -18.59 11.80 -1.36
C ASP A 81 -18.16 11.34 -2.76
N HIS A 82 -16.85 11.29 -3.02
CA HIS A 82 -16.33 10.78 -4.29
C HIS A 82 -16.60 9.28 -4.40
N ILE A 83 -17.54 8.90 -5.26
CA ILE A 83 -18.00 7.51 -5.47
C ILE A 83 -16.83 6.56 -5.73
N GLN A 84 -15.81 6.98 -6.49
CA GLN A 84 -14.61 6.18 -6.75
C GLN A 84 -13.72 5.94 -5.52
N MET A 85 -13.78 6.79 -4.50
CA MET A 85 -12.99 6.67 -3.27
C MET A 85 -13.72 5.95 -2.14
N ARG A 86 -15.05 5.76 -2.28
CA ARG A 86 -15.87 5.07 -1.29
C ARG A 86 -15.55 3.57 -1.27
N GLY A 87 -15.23 3.03 -0.11
CA GLY A 87 -14.91 1.61 0.05
C GLY A 87 -13.55 1.21 -0.51
N ASN A 88 -12.59 2.14 -0.53
CA ASN A 88 -11.24 1.89 -0.99
C ASN A 88 -10.52 0.91 -0.04
N MET A 89 -10.26 -0.30 -0.54
CA MET A 89 -9.63 -1.41 0.18
C MET A 89 -8.22 -1.09 0.72
N HIS A 90 -7.58 -0.01 0.25
CA HIS A 90 -6.31 0.45 0.82
C HIS A 90 -6.42 0.82 2.30
N ILE A 91 -7.63 1.05 2.84
CA ILE A 91 -7.86 1.28 4.28
C ILE A 91 -7.41 0.11 5.17
N LEU A 92 -7.33 -1.11 4.62
CA LEU A 92 -6.89 -2.28 5.36
C LEU A 92 -5.42 -2.16 5.77
N TRP A 93 -4.51 -1.98 4.81
CA TRP A 93 -3.09 -1.86 5.10
C TRP A 93 -2.69 -0.45 5.56
N LEU A 94 -3.36 0.60 5.07
CA LEU A 94 -3.23 1.99 5.53
C LEU A 94 -4.28 2.30 6.61
N SER A 95 -4.34 1.46 7.62
CA SER A 95 -5.30 1.58 8.71
C SER A 95 -4.85 2.58 9.78
N PRO A 96 -5.76 3.06 10.66
CA PRO A 96 -5.39 3.88 11.82
C PRO A 96 -4.35 3.22 12.74
N PHE A 97 -4.20 1.88 12.69
CA PHE A 97 -3.21 1.16 13.47
C PHE A 97 -1.76 1.51 13.07
N VAL A 98 -1.54 1.92 11.82
CA VAL A 98 -0.25 2.44 11.35
C VAL A 98 0.12 3.72 12.11
N ILE A 99 -0.86 4.60 12.32
CA ILE A 99 -0.69 5.85 13.08
C ILE A 99 -0.37 5.53 14.54
N THR A 100 -1.10 4.61 15.16
CA THR A 100 -0.81 4.20 16.54
C THR A 100 0.58 3.55 16.69
N SER A 101 1.05 2.86 15.64
CA SER A 101 2.39 2.27 15.59
C SER A 101 3.48 3.33 15.47
N LEU A 102 3.25 4.39 14.70
CA LEU A 102 4.14 5.56 14.67
C LEU A 102 4.24 6.23 16.05
N ILE A 103 3.10 6.45 16.71
CA ILE A 103 3.06 7.04 18.06
C ILE A 103 3.88 6.17 19.03
N ALA A 104 3.74 4.85 18.96
CA ALA A 104 4.53 3.93 19.78
C ALA A 104 6.05 4.10 19.55
N LEU A 105 6.49 4.27 18.29
CA LEU A 105 7.91 4.49 17.97
C LEU A 105 8.43 5.83 18.49
N ILE A 106 7.66 6.91 18.34
CA ILE A 106 8.06 8.25 18.78
C ILE A 106 8.16 8.32 20.31
N LEU A 107 7.24 7.66 21.01
CA LEU A 107 7.21 7.63 22.48
C LEU A 107 8.09 6.54 23.10
N ASP A 108 8.83 5.78 22.28
CA ASP A 108 9.62 4.61 22.68
C ASP A 108 8.81 3.62 23.56
N LYS A 109 7.57 3.35 23.16
CA LYS A 109 6.64 2.42 23.84
C LYS A 109 6.46 1.14 23.05
N GLU A 110 6.27 0.03 23.78
CA GLU A 110 6.06 -1.29 23.18
C GLU A 110 4.57 -1.61 22.99
N PHE A 111 3.89 -0.88 22.10
CA PHE A 111 2.51 -1.20 21.72
C PHE A 111 2.45 -2.38 20.76
N LEU A 112 2.83 -3.58 21.24
CA LEU A 112 2.90 -4.78 20.40
C LEU A 112 1.59 -5.07 19.66
N TRP A 113 0.45 -4.78 20.29
CA TRP A 113 -0.86 -4.95 19.68
C TRP A 113 -1.02 -4.11 18.40
N SER A 114 -0.49 -2.88 18.34
CA SER A 114 -0.65 -2.01 17.17
C SER A 114 0.12 -2.55 15.97
N PHE A 115 1.39 -2.97 16.18
CA PHE A 115 2.23 -3.55 15.13
C PHE A 115 1.68 -4.90 14.67
N ARG A 116 1.15 -5.72 15.58
CA ARG A 116 0.54 -7.02 15.25
C ARG A 116 -0.73 -6.84 14.42
N THR A 117 -1.60 -5.90 14.80
CA THR A 117 -2.82 -5.61 14.03
C THR A 117 -2.49 -5.02 12.66
N ALA A 118 -1.55 -4.07 12.59
CA ALA A 118 -1.08 -3.51 11.33
C ALA A 118 -0.49 -4.60 10.40
N PHE A 119 0.30 -5.53 10.96
CA PHE A 119 0.82 -6.68 10.22
C PHE A 119 -0.29 -7.56 9.66
N VAL A 120 -1.24 -7.99 10.50
CA VAL A 120 -2.34 -8.87 10.09
C VAL A 120 -3.18 -8.22 9.00
N PHE A 121 -3.58 -6.96 9.16
CA PHE A 121 -4.40 -6.27 8.18
C PHE A 121 -3.66 -6.06 6.86
N THR A 122 -2.36 -5.79 6.92
CA THR A 122 -1.52 -5.67 5.73
C THR A 122 -1.43 -7.00 4.97
N ILE A 123 -1.24 -8.12 5.68
CA ILE A 123 -1.23 -9.45 5.05
C ILE A 123 -2.58 -9.80 4.42
N ILE A 124 -3.69 -9.48 5.09
CA ILE A 124 -5.04 -9.65 4.55
C ILE A 124 -5.19 -8.83 3.26
N PHE A 125 -4.78 -7.57 3.26
CA PHE A 125 -4.79 -6.72 2.06
C PHE A 125 -3.94 -7.32 0.94
N THR A 126 -2.71 -7.75 1.22
CA THR A 126 -1.83 -8.36 0.22
C THR A 126 -2.44 -9.63 -0.37
N ALA A 127 -3.05 -10.49 0.45
CA ALA A 127 -3.75 -11.68 -0.02
C ALA A 127 -4.94 -11.32 -0.93
N LEU A 128 -5.75 -10.33 -0.53
CA LEU A 128 -6.87 -9.83 -1.34
C LEU A 128 -6.37 -9.23 -2.67
N ALA A 129 -5.24 -8.51 -2.67
CA ALA A 129 -4.65 -7.93 -3.88
C ALA A 129 -4.23 -9.00 -4.90
N ILE A 130 -3.79 -10.17 -4.43
CA ILE A 130 -3.43 -11.31 -5.29
C ILE A 130 -4.68 -12.01 -5.84
N ILE A 131 -5.71 -12.19 -5.01
CA ILE A 131 -6.96 -12.87 -5.40
C ILE A 131 -7.84 -11.99 -6.29
N LEU A 132 -7.82 -10.67 -6.06
CA LEU A 132 -8.66 -9.66 -6.72
C LEU A 132 -7.83 -8.64 -7.51
N PRO A 133 -7.01 -9.06 -8.50
CA PRO A 133 -6.06 -8.18 -9.20
C PRO A 133 -6.76 -7.11 -10.07
N LYS A 134 -8.05 -7.29 -10.36
CA LYS A 134 -8.86 -6.31 -11.10
C LYS A 134 -9.27 -5.11 -10.24
N LEU A 135 -9.34 -5.28 -8.92
CA LEU A 135 -9.80 -4.24 -7.98
C LEU A 135 -8.65 -3.46 -7.36
N ILE A 136 -7.47 -4.07 -7.26
CA ILE A 136 -6.31 -3.49 -6.58
C ILE A 136 -5.15 -3.41 -7.57
N ASN A 137 -4.55 -2.23 -7.70
CA ASN A 137 -3.37 -2.06 -8.52
C ASN A 137 -2.19 -2.83 -7.92
N PRO A 138 -1.57 -3.77 -8.66
CA PRO A 138 -0.49 -4.62 -8.14
C PRO A 138 0.76 -3.85 -7.73
N ALA A 139 0.95 -2.61 -8.20
CA ALA A 139 2.05 -1.75 -7.78
C ALA A 139 2.06 -1.46 -6.27
N PHE A 140 0.91 -1.55 -5.59
CA PHE A 140 0.86 -1.35 -4.13
C PHE A 140 1.32 -2.57 -3.33
N ILE A 141 1.43 -3.75 -3.95
CA ILE A 141 1.85 -4.97 -3.25
C ILE A 141 3.24 -4.79 -2.62
N PRO A 142 4.30 -4.37 -3.35
CA PRO A 142 5.60 -4.12 -2.73
C PRO A 142 5.57 -3.13 -1.57
N LEU A 143 4.79 -2.04 -1.66
CA LEU A 143 4.64 -1.07 -0.58
C LEU A 143 3.97 -1.69 0.65
N SER A 144 2.91 -2.47 0.46
CA SER A 144 2.26 -3.19 1.56
C SER A 144 3.23 -4.17 2.23
N LEU A 145 4.08 -4.84 1.44
CA LEU A 145 5.09 -5.76 1.99
C LEU A 145 6.16 -5.03 2.82
N ILE A 146 6.56 -3.80 2.46
CA ILE A 146 7.46 -2.99 3.30
C ILE A 146 6.82 -2.82 4.70
N LEU A 147 5.57 -2.37 4.75
CA LEU A 147 4.87 -2.16 6.00
C LEU A 147 4.69 -3.47 6.78
N ALA A 148 4.37 -4.58 6.10
CA ALA A 148 4.26 -5.89 6.72
C ALA A 148 5.58 -6.34 7.37
N VAL A 149 6.69 -6.24 6.65
CA VAL A 149 8.01 -6.63 7.16
C VAL A 149 8.38 -5.80 8.40
N ARG A 150 8.24 -4.47 8.34
CA ARG A 150 8.57 -3.61 9.50
C ARG A 150 7.66 -3.87 10.70
N SER A 151 6.36 -4.08 10.45
CA SER A 151 5.39 -4.44 11.49
C SER A 151 5.68 -5.82 12.09
N LEU A 152 6.14 -6.79 11.29
CA LEU A 152 6.54 -8.13 11.77
C LEU A 152 7.74 -8.04 12.71
N VAL A 153 8.77 -7.28 12.32
CA VAL A 153 9.98 -7.06 13.13
C VAL A 153 9.63 -6.46 14.49
N ARG A 154 8.77 -5.42 14.51
CA ARG A 154 8.36 -4.74 15.74
C ARG A 154 7.28 -5.47 16.55
N GLY A 155 6.49 -6.33 15.92
CA GLY A 155 5.45 -7.14 16.58
C GLY A 155 5.99 -8.27 17.48
N LYS A 156 7.31 -8.52 17.44
CA LYS A 156 8.04 -9.52 18.24
C LYS A 156 7.35 -10.90 18.23
N TYR A 157 6.93 -11.37 17.06
CA TYR A 157 6.34 -12.71 16.93
C TYR A 157 7.39 -13.79 17.25
N PRO A 158 7.01 -14.88 17.94
CA PRO A 158 7.96 -15.93 18.34
C PRO A 158 8.58 -16.64 17.14
N TRP A 159 7.86 -16.73 16.02
CA TRP A 159 8.29 -17.35 14.77
C TRP A 159 8.97 -16.36 13.80
N ASN A 160 9.13 -15.08 14.16
CA ASN A 160 9.74 -14.10 13.26
C ASN A 160 11.21 -14.47 12.96
N PRO A 161 11.60 -14.70 11.70
CA PRO A 161 12.99 -14.96 11.34
C PRO A 161 13.86 -13.68 11.32
N LEU A 162 13.23 -12.50 11.24
CA LEU A 162 13.89 -11.19 11.18
C LEU A 162 13.95 -10.53 12.56
N LYS A 163 14.11 -11.30 13.63
CA LYS A 163 14.26 -10.71 14.97
C LYS A 163 15.53 -9.87 14.99
N LEU A 164 15.41 -8.64 15.47
CA LEU A 164 16.57 -7.89 15.92
C LEU A 164 17.07 -8.61 17.17
N GLU A 165 18.19 -9.32 17.05
CA GLU A 165 18.88 -9.88 18.21
C GLU A 165 19.13 -8.73 19.19
N ALA A 166 18.79 -8.95 20.46
CA ALA A 166 19.07 -7.98 21.50
C ALA A 166 20.60 -7.86 21.60
N ILE A 167 21.14 -6.77 21.06
CA ILE A 167 22.47 -6.27 21.43
C ILE A 167 22.31 -5.50 22.74
#